data_AF-A0A6B1IAD3-F1
#
_entry.id   AF-A0A6B1IAD3-F1
#
_cell.length_a   1.000
_cell.length_b   1.000
_cell.length_c   1.000
_cell.angle_alpha   90.00
_cell.angle_beta   90.00
_cell.angle_gamma   90.00
#
_symmetry.space_group_name_H-M   'P 1'
#
loop_
_entity.id
_entity.type
_entity.pdbx_description
1 polymer ?
#
loop_
_entity_poly.entity_id
_entity_poly.type
_entity_poly.pdbx_seq_one_letter_code
_entity_poly.pdbx_strand_id
1 'polypeptide(L)' 'MSVDPGLVEAVEQLPDADPESIVQADDGHGHFIFNADADEQDTDEIDEALNDAGYERNGHLPIPGMVQQNFTPIEEGEA' A
#
# COMPACT_ATOMS: atom_id res chain seq x y z
N MET A 1 10.64 9.82 11.36
CA MET A 1 9.45 9.96 10.50
C MET A 1 8.32 9.18 11.15
N SER A 2 7.10 9.70 11.08
CA SER A 2 5.89 8.97 11.49
C SER A 2 5.14 8.61 10.21
N VAL A 3 4.70 7.36 10.10
CA VAL A 3 3.83 6.91 9.01
C VAL A 3 2.46 7.59 9.14
N ASP A 4 1.84 7.91 8.01
CA ASP A 4 0.45 8.39 7.96
C ASP A 4 -0.51 7.39 8.64
N PRO A 5 -1.25 7.79 9.70
CA PRO A 5 -2.17 6.88 10.38
C PRO A 5 -3.32 6.41 9.48
N GLY A 6 -3.76 7.21 8.51
CA GLY A 6 -4.81 6.79 7.56
C GLY A 6 -4.32 5.69 6.63
N LEU A 7 -3.04 5.75 6.23
CA LEU A 7 -2.41 4.66 5.48
C LEU A 7 -2.30 3.39 6.32
N VAL A 8 -1.94 3.50 7.60
CA VAL A 8 -1.90 2.33 8.51
C VAL A 8 -3.28 1.69 8.61
N GLU A 9 -4.34 2.48 8.84
CA GLU A 9 -5.71 1.98 8.93
C GLU A 9 -6.20 1.33 7.63
N ALA A 10 -5.77 1.85 6.46
CA ALA A 10 -6.09 1.24 5.17
C ALA A 10 -5.37 -0.11 4.99
N VAL A 11 -4.07 -0.18 5.31
CA VAL A 11 -3.29 -1.42 5.20
C VAL A 11 -3.78 -2.48 6.20
N GLU A 12 -4.22 -2.10 7.40
CA GLU A 12 -4.80 -3.02 8.39
C GLU A 12 -6.08 -3.72 7.93
N GLN A 13 -6.80 -3.14 6.95
CA GLN A 13 -8.02 -3.73 6.40
C GLN A 13 -7.75 -4.74 5.29
N LEU A 14 -6.56 -4.70 4.69
CA LEU A 14 -6.20 -5.57 3.57
C LEU A 14 -5.78 -6.96 4.06
N PRO A 15 -6.31 -8.04 3.47
CA PRO A 15 -5.94 -9.40 3.85
C PRO A 15 -4.46 -9.65 3.57
N ASP A 16 -3.78 -10.31 4.51
CA ASP A 16 -2.36 -10.70 4.44
C ASP A 16 -1.36 -9.54 4.36
N ALA A 17 -1.82 -8.29 4.38
CA ALA A 17 -0.96 -7.10 4.46
C ALA A 17 -0.33 -6.96 5.86
N ASP A 18 0.90 -6.47 5.90
CA ASP A 18 1.64 -6.16 7.12
C ASP A 18 1.72 -4.65 7.33
N PRO A 19 0.86 -4.04 8.16
CA PRO A 19 0.88 -2.60 8.45
C PRO A 19 2.15 -2.17 9.21
N GLU A 20 2.82 -3.08 9.93
CA GLU A 20 4.08 -2.76 10.61
C GLU A 20 5.26 -2.67 9.63
N SER A 21 5.10 -3.19 8.41
CA SER A 21 6.11 -3.13 7.35
C SER A 21 6.12 -1.82 6.57
N ILE A 22 5.19 -0.89 6.86
CA ILE A 22 5.07 0.35 6.09
C ILE A 22 6.36 1.18 6.22
N VAL A 23 6.94 1.47 5.07
CA VAL A 23 8.03 2.43 4.93
C VAL A 23 7.54 3.59 4.07
N GLN A 24 7.49 4.78 4.66
CA GLN A 24 7.06 6.01 4.00
C GLN A 24 8.21 7.04 4.00
N ALA A 25 8.52 7.57 2.81
CA ALA A 25 9.50 8.63 2.58
C ALA A 25 8.88 10.02 2.82
N ASP A 26 9.74 11.05 2.89
CA ASP A 26 9.30 12.44 3.18
C ASP A 26 8.40 13.04 2.07
N ASP A 27 8.47 12.51 0.85
CA ASP A 27 7.62 12.86 -0.29
C ASP A 27 6.33 12.03 -0.35
N GLY A 28 6.03 11.27 0.71
CA GLY A 28 4.84 10.44 0.84
C GLY A 28 4.87 9.13 0.05
N HIS A 29 5.90 8.88 -0.76
CA HIS A 29 6.05 7.62 -1.47
C HIS A 29 6.48 6.51 -0.51
N GLY A 30 6.15 5.27 -0.83
CA GLY A 30 6.53 4.18 0.06
C GLY A 30 6.15 2.79 -0.43
N HIS A 31 6.25 1.85 0.49
CA HIS A 31 5.82 0.49 0.29
C HIS A 31 5.38 -0.18 1.59
N PHE A 32 4.69 -1.30 1.45
CA PHE A 32 4.36 -2.25 2.50
C PHE A 32 4.37 -3.67 1.93
N ILE A 33 4.32 -4.67 2.80
CA ILE A 33 4.44 -6.09 2.45
C ILE A 33 3.10 -6.78 2.60
N PHE A 34 2.80 -7.68 1.67
CA PHE A 34 1.82 -8.74 1.82
C PHE A 34 2.53 -10.07 2.06
N ASN A 35 2.05 -10.86 3.01
CA ASN A 35 2.51 -12.21 3.29
C ASN A 35 1.73 -13.26 2.48
N ALA A 36 1.55 -12.99 1.19
CA ALA A 36 0.85 -13.84 0.23
C ALA A 36 1.57 -13.79 -1.13
N ASP A 37 1.29 -14.75 -2.01
CA ASP A 37 1.79 -14.71 -3.39
C ASP A 37 1.01 -13.67 -4.23
N ALA A 38 1.61 -13.20 -5.33
CA ALA A 38 1.05 -12.11 -6.12
C ALA A 38 -0.29 -12.44 -6.81
N ASP A 39 -0.55 -13.72 -7.08
CA ASP A 39 -1.82 -14.19 -7.64
C ASP A 39 -2.94 -14.31 -6.60
N GLU A 40 -2.63 -14.19 -5.31
CA GLU A 40 -3.62 -14.22 -4.22
C GLU A 40 -4.14 -12.83 -3.84
N GLN A 41 -3.51 -11.77 -4.35
CA GLN A 41 -3.89 -10.39 -4.05
C GLN A 41 -5.12 -9.94 -4.83
N ASP A 42 -6.11 -9.39 -4.14
CA ASP A 42 -7.19 -8.64 -4.76
C ASP A 42 -6.73 -7.22 -5.05
N THR A 43 -6.32 -6.98 -6.28
CA THR A 43 -5.76 -5.69 -6.69
C THR A 43 -6.77 -4.55 -6.66
N ASP A 44 -8.06 -4.84 -6.84
CA ASP A 44 -9.12 -3.83 -6.83
C ASP A 44 -9.39 -3.38 -5.39
N GLU A 45 -9.38 -4.31 -4.44
CA GLU A 45 -9.49 -4.01 -3.00
C GLU A 45 -8.31 -3.17 -2.49
N ILE A 46 -7.08 -3.50 -2.93
CA ILE A 46 -5.88 -2.73 -2.58
C ILE A 46 -5.96 -1.31 -3.14
N ASP A 47 -6.42 -1.16 -4.39
CA ASP A 47 -6.61 0.16 -4.99
C ASP A 47 -7.64 0.99 -4.23
N GLU A 48 -8.78 0.40 -3.86
CA GLU A 48 -9.84 1.08 -3.09
C GLU A 48 -9.31 1.56 -1.73
N ALA A 49 -8.66 0.67 -0.96
CA ALA A 49 -8.13 1.01 0.36
C ALA A 49 -7.06 2.12 0.30
N LEU A 50 -6.16 2.06 -0.69
CA LEU A 50 -5.15 3.11 -0.86
C LEU A 50 -5.77 4.43 -1.32
N ASN A 51 -6.74 4.40 -2.25
CA ASN A 51 -7.41 5.62 -2.72
C ASN A 51 -8.15 6.34 -1.59
N ASP A 52 -8.84 5.58 -0.74
CA ASP A 52 -9.54 6.12 0.44
C ASP A 52 -8.56 6.77 1.44
N ALA A 53 -7.31 6.31 1.48
CA ALA A 53 -6.22 6.90 2.25
C ALA A 53 -5.46 8.02 1.51
N GLY A 54 -5.79 8.34 0.25
CA GLY A 54 -5.12 9.37 -0.54
C GLY A 54 -3.85 8.91 -1.28
N TYR A 55 -3.72 7.61 -1.53
CA TYR A 55 -2.59 7.00 -2.23
C TYR A 55 -3.06 6.14 -3.41
N GLU A 56 -2.19 5.88 -4.37
CA GLU A 56 -2.42 4.92 -5.46
C GLU A 56 -1.29 3.89 -5.53
N ARG A 57 -1.59 2.69 -6.05
CA ARG A 57 -0.56 1.66 -6.28
C ARG A 57 0.45 2.13 -7.31
N ASN A 58 1.74 2.03 -6.96
CA ASN A 58 2.85 2.39 -7.82
C ASN A 58 3.74 1.18 -8.18
N GLY A 59 3.09 0.12 -8.64
CA GLY A 59 3.72 -1.17 -8.95
C GLY A 59 3.98 -2.05 -7.72
N HIS A 60 4.49 -3.25 -7.98
CA HIS A 60 4.77 -4.25 -6.95
C HIS A 60 6.03 -5.05 -7.31
N LEU A 61 6.63 -5.68 -6.31
CA LEU A 61 7.74 -6.62 -6.47
C LEU A 61 7.36 -7.95 -5.84
N PRO A 62 7.14 -9.01 -6.65
CA PRO A 62 6.88 -10.35 -6.12
C PRO A 62 8.17 -10.97 -5.60
N ILE A 63 8.10 -11.55 -4.41
CA ILE A 63 9.15 -12.32 -3.74
C ILE A 63 8.51 -13.66 -3.35
N PRO A 64 9.22 -14.80 -3.36
CA PRO A 64 8.60 -16.07 -2.99
C PRO A 64 7.94 -16.00 -1.59
N GLY A 65 6.61 -16.15 -1.53
CA GLY A 65 5.82 -16.08 -0.30
C GLY A 65 5.52 -14.69 0.25
N MET A 66 5.89 -13.61 -0.46
CA MET A 66 5.52 -12.24 -0.09
C MET A 66 5.56 -11.27 -1.27
N VAL A 67 4.78 -10.22 -1.23
CA VAL A 67 4.80 -9.17 -2.27
C VAL A 67 5.03 -7.84 -1.62
N GLN A 68 6.00 -7.08 -2.13
CA GLN A 68 6.12 -5.68 -1.78
C GLN A 68 5.20 -4.86 -2.69
N GLN A 69 4.24 -4.18 -2.09
CA GLN A 69 3.33 -3.26 -2.76
C GLN A 69 3.85 -1.84 -2.58
N ASN A 70 4.11 -1.13 -3.68
CA ASN A 70 4.52 0.28 -3.62
C ASN A 70 3.29 1.19 -3.75
N PHE A 71 3.39 2.39 -3.20
CA PHE A 71 2.37 3.42 -3.29
C PHE A 71 2.98 4.81 -3.49
N THR A 72 2.17 5.72 -4.05
CA THR A 72 2.47 7.14 -4.17
C THR A 72 1.26 7.97 -3.72
N PRO A 73 1.45 9.17 -3.15
CA PRO A 73 0.34 10.08 -2.86
C PRO A 73 -0.39 10.45 -4.16
N ILE A 74 -1.71 10.54 -4.09
CA ILE A 74 -2.52 11.10 -5.18
C ILE A 74 -2.31 12.62 -5.18
N GLU A 75 -1.92 13.19 -6.32
CA GLU A 75 -1.88 14.64 -6.45
C GLU A 75 -3.31 15.20 -6.44
N GLU A 76 -3.65 16.09 -5.50
CA GLU A 76 -4.92 16.84 -5.49
C GLU A 76 -4.96 17.79 -6.72
N GLY A 77 -5.28 17.26 -7.90
CA GLY A 77 -5.10 17.99 -9.15
C GLY A 77 -5.88 17.53 -10.39
N GLU A 78 -6.56 16.38 -10.38
CA GLU A 78 -7.38 15.96 -11.52
C GLU A 78 -8.75 15.40 -11.08
N ALA A 79 -9.70 16.32 -10.90
CA ALA A 79 -11.14 16.06 -10.94
C ALA A 79 -11.80 17.00 -11.96
#